data_AF-A0A956T8Z7-F1
#
_entry.id   AF-A0A956T8Z7-F1
#
_cell.length_a   1.000
_cell.length_b   1.000
_cell.length_c   1.000
_cell.angle_alpha   90.00
_cell.angle_beta   90.00
_cell.angle_gamma   90.00
#
_symmetry.space_group_name_H-M   'P 1'
#
loop_
_entity.id
_entity.type
_entity.pdbx_description
1 polymer ?
#
loop_
_entity_poly.entity_id
_entity_poly.type
_entity_poly.pdbx_seq_one_letter_code
_entity_poly.pdbx_strand_id
1 'polypeptide(L)'
;ADKPPFTDKHLRTLSHAYQKAPFFDAVWPFVEAFYEMSDPSIANRNIGFIVTVAEALELPTHFIRSSVLAPDSHATAMLVDLVKAVDGHTYLCGGGADGYQDDTAFAHAGLHLAYQQYQHPTYPQLGPIDQGFVPGLSILDALMNCGFEGTRRLIDGTVTP
;
A
#
# COMPACT_ATOMS: atom_id res chain seq x y z
N ALA A 1 -3.30 24.62 -1.45
CA ALA A 1 -4.69 24.29 -1.84
C ALA A 1 -5.53 24.18 -0.57
N ASP A 2 -6.81 24.54 -0.62
CA ASP A 2 -7.70 24.42 0.55
C ASP A 2 -7.90 22.95 0.95
N LYS A 3 -8.02 22.69 2.26
CA LYS A 3 -8.29 21.34 2.78
C LYS A 3 -9.65 20.85 2.22
N PRO A 4 -9.74 19.60 1.72
CA PRO A 4 -11.01 19.06 1.25
C PRO A 4 -12.09 19.15 2.34
N PRO A 5 -13.36 19.44 1.99
CA PRO A 5 -14.43 19.68 2.97
C PRO A 5 -14.77 18.46 3.84
N PHE A 6 -14.32 17.26 3.46
CA PHE A 6 -14.53 16.03 4.24
C PHE A 6 -13.44 15.77 5.30
N THR A 7 -12.33 16.52 5.29
CA THR A 7 -11.12 16.26 6.09
C THR A 7 -11.45 16.15 7.58
N ASP A 8 -12.09 17.16 8.14
CA ASP A 8 -12.38 17.20 9.59
C ASP A 8 -13.36 16.10 10.01
N LYS A 9 -14.33 15.79 9.15
CA LYS A 9 -15.26 14.67 9.38
C LYS A 9 -14.51 13.35 9.40
N HIS A 10 -13.59 13.13 8.46
CA HIS A 10 -12.85 11.89 8.33
C HIS A 10 -11.86 11.70 9.49
N LEU A 11 -11.10 12.75 9.84
CA LEU A 11 -10.21 12.74 11.00
C LEU A 11 -10.99 12.43 12.29
N ARG A 12 -12.15 13.04 12.52
CA ARG A 12 -12.99 12.70 13.68
C ARG A 12 -13.45 11.24 13.68
N THR A 13 -13.84 10.71 12.53
CA THR A 13 -14.26 9.30 12.40
C THR A 13 -13.09 8.35 12.70
N LEU A 14 -11.90 8.62 12.15
CA LEU A 14 -10.71 7.80 12.39
C LEU A 14 -10.26 7.88 13.85
N SER A 15 -10.27 9.07 14.44
CA SER A 15 -9.96 9.28 15.85
C SER A 15 -10.92 8.47 16.73
N HIS A 16 -12.23 8.55 16.50
CA HIS A 16 -13.19 7.76 17.28
C HIS A 16 -13.00 6.25 17.13
N ALA A 17 -12.64 5.78 15.93
CA ALA A 17 -12.39 4.36 15.66
C ALA A 17 -11.13 3.84 16.37
N TYR A 18 -10.05 4.65 16.40
CA TYR A 18 -8.72 4.18 16.81
C TYR A 18 -8.17 4.79 18.09
N GLN A 19 -8.82 5.77 18.72
CA GLN A 19 -8.32 6.44 19.94
C GLN A 19 -7.99 5.50 21.11
N LYS A 20 -8.52 4.27 21.10
CA LYS A 20 -8.23 3.23 22.12
C LYS A 20 -7.20 2.20 21.66
N ALA A 21 -6.68 2.33 20.45
CA ALA A 21 -5.70 1.40 19.91
C ALA A 21 -4.33 1.61 20.59
N PRO A 22 -3.54 0.55 20.83
CA PRO A 22 -2.30 0.62 21.60
C PRO A 22 -1.27 1.62 21.07
N PHE A 23 -1.25 1.88 19.76
CA PHE A 23 -0.29 2.78 19.11
C PHE A 23 -0.92 4.07 18.58
N PHE A 24 -2.11 4.44 19.06
CA PHE A 24 -2.80 5.65 18.58
C PHE A 24 -1.91 6.89 18.65
N ASP A 25 -1.35 7.23 19.81
CA ASP A 25 -0.56 8.45 19.99
C ASP A 25 0.72 8.46 19.13
N ALA A 26 1.30 7.29 18.85
CA ALA A 26 2.48 7.16 18.01
C ALA A 26 2.16 7.31 16.51
N VAL A 27 0.99 6.85 16.07
CA VAL A 27 0.60 6.81 14.66
C VAL A 27 -0.28 8.01 14.27
N TRP A 28 -1.00 8.63 15.20
CA TRP A 28 -1.93 9.72 14.90
C TRP A 28 -1.28 10.93 14.22
N PRO A 29 -0.08 11.41 14.64
CA PRO A 29 0.60 12.51 13.93
C PRO A 29 0.88 12.19 12.46
N PHE A 30 1.15 10.92 12.14
CA PHE A 30 1.34 10.45 10.76
C PHE A 30 0.04 10.55 9.95
N VAL A 31 -1.11 10.23 10.57
CA VAL A 31 -2.43 10.39 9.94
C VAL A 31 -2.73 11.85 9.69
N GLU A 32 -2.52 12.72 10.68
CA GLU A 32 -2.79 14.16 10.55
C GLU A 32 -1.96 14.79 9.44
N ALA A 33 -0.66 14.49 9.39
CA ALA A 33 0.25 14.98 8.35
C ALA A 33 -0.24 14.62 6.93
N PHE A 34 -0.83 13.43 6.73
CA PHE A 34 -1.40 13.05 5.45
C PHE A 34 -2.58 13.95 5.02
N TYR A 35 -3.42 14.38 5.96
CA TYR A 35 -4.53 15.30 5.66
C TYR A 35 -4.08 16.75 5.48
N GLU A 36 -2.88 17.09 5.92
CA GLU A 36 -2.26 18.41 5.69
C GLU A 36 -1.60 18.53 4.32
N MET A 37 -1.27 17.40 3.66
CA MET A 37 -0.77 17.40 2.30
C MET A 37 -1.74 18.09 1.33
N SER A 38 -1.32 19.23 0.79
CA SER A 38 -2.16 20.10 -0.05
C SER A 38 -1.84 19.94 -1.54
N ASP A 39 -2.05 18.74 -2.09
CA ASP A 39 -1.98 18.49 -3.53
C ASP A 39 -3.39 18.31 -4.13
N PRO A 40 -3.77 19.06 -5.19
CA PRO A 40 -5.08 18.92 -5.82
C PRO A 40 -5.27 17.59 -6.58
N SER A 41 -4.18 16.90 -6.92
CA SER A 41 -4.21 15.60 -7.60
C SER A 41 -4.38 14.46 -6.60
N ILE A 42 -5.49 13.73 -6.73
CA ILE A 42 -5.74 12.50 -5.96
C ILE A 42 -4.60 11.49 -6.16
N ALA A 43 -4.07 11.39 -7.38
CA ALA A 43 -2.95 10.50 -7.68
C ALA A 43 -1.69 10.88 -6.91
N ASN A 44 -1.32 12.16 -6.88
CA ASN A 44 -0.16 12.61 -6.11
C ASN A 44 -0.35 12.39 -4.61
N ARG A 45 -1.57 12.59 -4.09
CA ARG A 45 -1.88 12.31 -2.68
C ARG A 45 -1.71 10.83 -2.35
N ASN A 46 -2.24 9.94 -3.18
CA ASN A 46 -2.11 8.49 -2.98
C ASN A 46 -0.65 8.03 -3.11
N ILE A 47 0.09 8.54 -4.08
CA ILE A 47 1.54 8.27 -4.21
C ILE A 47 2.27 8.73 -2.95
N GLY A 48 2.01 9.97 -2.50
CA GLY A 48 2.60 10.50 -1.27
C GLY A 48 2.32 9.61 -0.06
N PHE A 49 1.06 9.19 0.13
CA PHE A 49 0.70 8.26 1.21
C PHE A 49 1.48 6.96 1.15
N ILE A 50 1.49 6.29 -0.02
CA ILE A 50 2.16 4.99 -0.19
C ILE A 50 3.66 5.12 0.08
N VAL A 51 4.31 6.16 -0.45
CA VAL A 51 5.75 6.41 -0.26
C VAL A 51 6.05 6.71 1.21
N THR A 52 5.32 7.63 1.84
CA THR A 52 5.53 7.99 3.25
C THR A 52 5.29 6.81 4.20
N VAL A 53 4.30 5.95 3.92
CA VAL A 53 4.11 4.70 4.69
C VAL A 53 5.29 3.74 4.49
N ALA A 54 5.74 3.55 3.24
CA ALA A 54 6.87 2.67 2.96
C ALA A 54 8.17 3.16 3.63
N GLU A 55 8.42 4.47 3.62
CA GLU A 55 9.55 5.11 4.31
C GLU A 55 9.45 4.96 5.82
N ALA A 56 8.27 5.20 6.41
CA ALA A 56 8.05 5.05 7.86
C ALA A 56 8.18 3.59 8.34
N LEU A 57 7.98 2.62 7.43
CA LEU A 57 8.21 1.20 7.66
C LEU A 57 9.61 0.75 7.24
N GLU A 58 10.47 1.66 6.77
CA GLU A 58 11.84 1.38 6.35
C GLU A 58 11.92 0.28 5.27
N LEU A 59 10.96 0.27 4.33
CA LEU A 59 10.95 -0.72 3.24
C LEU A 59 12.07 -0.42 2.23
N PRO A 60 12.92 -1.40 1.87
CA PRO A 60 14.02 -1.22 0.93
C PRO A 60 13.52 -1.24 -0.52
N THR A 61 12.79 -0.20 -0.95
CA THR A 61 12.18 -0.13 -2.28
C THR A 61 12.45 1.20 -2.98
N HIS A 62 12.39 1.18 -4.31
CA HIS A 62 12.54 2.37 -5.16
C HIS A 62 11.24 2.65 -5.90
N PHE A 63 10.79 3.91 -5.83
CA PHE A 63 9.56 4.35 -6.49
C PHE A 63 9.87 5.11 -7.76
N ILE A 64 9.31 4.65 -8.89
CA ILE A 64 9.39 5.34 -10.17
C ILE A 64 7.96 5.48 -10.71
N ARG A 65 7.59 6.68 -11.14
CA ARG A 65 6.28 6.92 -11.77
C ARG A 65 6.31 6.44 -13.21
N SER A 66 5.30 5.69 -13.63
CA SER A 66 5.18 5.24 -15.03
C SER A 66 5.15 6.42 -16.01
N SER A 67 4.60 7.57 -15.61
CA SER A 67 4.59 8.80 -16.42
C SER A 67 5.98 9.36 -16.71
N VAL A 68 7.00 9.03 -15.90
CA VAL A 68 8.40 9.39 -16.15
C VAL A 68 9.02 8.46 -17.18
N LEU A 69 8.63 7.18 -17.16
CA LEU A 69 9.08 6.16 -18.11
C LEU A 69 8.38 6.26 -19.46
N ALA A 70 7.19 6.85 -19.49
CA ALA A 70 6.39 7.16 -20.68
C ALA A 70 6.33 6.00 -21.71
N PRO A 71 5.79 4.83 -21.32
CA PRO A 71 5.68 3.70 -22.24
C PRO A 71 4.75 4.04 -23.42
N ASP A 72 5.14 3.64 -24.62
CA ASP A 72 4.35 3.84 -25.85
C ASP A 72 3.20 2.83 -25.97
N SER A 73 3.33 1.67 -25.33
CA SER A 73 2.36 0.58 -25.43
C SER A 73 1.17 0.71 -24.46
N HIS A 74 0.18 -0.17 -24.63
CA HIS A 74 -1.02 -0.25 -23.80
C HIS A 74 -1.22 -1.68 -23.24
N ALA A 75 -2.10 -1.80 -22.22
CA ALA A 75 -2.43 -3.07 -21.57
C ALA A 75 -1.18 -3.87 -21.17
N THR A 76 -1.12 -5.18 -21.44
CA THR A 76 0.00 -6.04 -21.05
C THR A 76 1.33 -5.61 -21.65
N ALA A 77 1.34 -5.09 -22.88
CA ALA A 77 2.56 -4.61 -23.53
C ALA A 77 3.16 -3.40 -22.77
N MET A 78 2.31 -2.53 -22.21
CA MET A 78 2.77 -1.44 -21.33
C MET A 78 3.50 -1.98 -20.09
N LEU A 79 3.04 -3.10 -19.52
CA LEU A 79 3.69 -3.71 -18.35
C LEU A 79 5.08 -4.25 -18.70
N VAL A 80 5.22 -4.86 -19.88
CA VAL A 80 6.51 -5.31 -20.41
C VAL A 80 7.46 -4.14 -20.62
N ASP A 81 6.99 -3.04 -21.22
CA ASP A 81 7.80 -1.84 -21.45
C ASP A 81 8.28 -1.24 -20.14
N LEU A 82 7.41 -1.16 -19.13
CA LEU A 82 7.76 -0.62 -17.81
C LEU A 82 8.84 -1.44 -17.11
N VAL A 83 8.77 -2.77 -17.16
CA VAL A 83 9.80 -3.65 -16.57
C VAL A 83 11.14 -3.44 -17.27
N LYS A 84 11.15 -3.37 -18.61
CA LYS A 84 12.37 -3.13 -19.38
C LYS A 84 12.96 -1.75 -19.12
N ALA A 85 12.13 -0.72 -18.99
CA ALA A 85 12.56 0.66 -18.78
C ALA A 85 13.28 0.88 -17.44
N VAL A 86 13.13 -0.05 -16.49
CA VAL A 86 13.84 -0.05 -15.20
C VAL A 86 14.89 -1.15 -15.09
N ASP A 87 15.30 -1.72 -16.23
CA ASP A 87 16.24 -2.86 -16.33
C ASP A 87 15.82 -4.07 -15.47
N GLY A 88 14.51 -4.25 -15.26
CA GLY A 88 13.95 -5.33 -14.48
C GLY A 88 13.90 -6.66 -15.24
N HIS A 89 13.84 -7.76 -14.48
CA HIS A 89 13.74 -9.12 -15.03
C HIS A 89 12.39 -9.79 -14.78
N THR A 90 11.63 -9.27 -13.81
CA THR A 90 10.41 -9.90 -13.31
C THR A 90 9.29 -8.88 -13.19
N TYR A 91 8.11 -9.23 -13.69
CA TYR A 91 6.86 -8.55 -13.36
C TYR A 91 6.14 -9.31 -12.24
N LEU A 92 5.76 -8.59 -11.18
CA LEU A 92 4.98 -9.14 -10.07
C LEU A 92 3.51 -8.75 -10.26
N CYS A 93 2.63 -9.73 -10.51
CA CYS A 93 1.20 -9.52 -10.67
C CYS A 93 0.38 -10.01 -9.46
N GLY A 94 -0.78 -9.42 -9.25
CA GLY A 94 -1.78 -9.90 -8.30
C GLY A 94 -2.76 -10.88 -8.94
N GLY A 95 -3.43 -11.70 -8.11
CA GLY A 95 -4.41 -12.70 -8.57
C GLY A 95 -5.78 -12.15 -9.00
N GLY A 96 -5.90 -10.83 -9.21
CA GLY A 96 -7.17 -10.18 -9.59
C GLY A 96 -7.25 -9.77 -11.06
N ALA A 97 -6.25 -10.12 -11.87
CA ALA A 97 -6.13 -9.70 -13.28
C ALA A 97 -6.74 -10.69 -14.28
N ASP A 98 -7.49 -11.68 -13.81
CA ASP A 98 -8.04 -12.76 -14.63
C ASP A 98 -8.83 -12.19 -15.82
N GLY A 99 -8.34 -12.48 -17.03
CA GLY A 99 -8.96 -12.10 -18.30
C GLY A 99 -8.46 -10.82 -18.99
N TYR A 100 -7.62 -10.00 -18.33
CA TYR A 100 -7.09 -8.76 -18.93
C TYR A 100 -5.60 -8.84 -19.31
N GLN A 101 -4.86 -9.78 -18.73
CA GLN A 101 -3.42 -9.93 -18.93
C GLN A 101 -3.11 -11.06 -19.91
N ASP A 102 -2.13 -10.85 -20.79
CA ASP A 102 -1.56 -11.89 -21.65
C ASP A 102 -0.21 -12.33 -21.09
N ASP A 103 -0.21 -13.38 -20.29
CA ASP A 103 0.99 -13.88 -19.61
C ASP A 103 2.10 -14.30 -20.60
N THR A 104 1.73 -14.68 -21.82
CA THR A 104 2.70 -15.10 -22.84
C THR A 104 3.56 -13.94 -23.33
N ALA A 105 3.06 -12.70 -23.24
CA ALA A 105 3.79 -11.50 -23.63
C ALA A 105 5.06 -11.30 -22.80
N PHE A 106 5.05 -11.66 -21.51
CA PHE A 106 6.23 -11.56 -20.65
C PHE A 106 7.31 -12.56 -21.08
N ALA A 107 6.93 -13.82 -21.31
CA ALA A 107 7.85 -14.86 -21.75
C ALA A 107 8.47 -14.52 -23.13
N HIS A 108 7.67 -14.04 -24.08
CA HIS A 108 8.18 -13.59 -25.39
C HIS A 108 9.15 -12.41 -25.28
N ALA A 109 9.00 -11.58 -24.25
CA ALA A 109 9.89 -10.47 -23.96
C ALA A 109 11.12 -10.86 -23.14
N GLY A 110 11.29 -12.15 -22.78
CA GLY A 110 12.37 -12.63 -21.93
C GLY A 110 12.22 -12.25 -20.44
N LEU A 111 11.00 -11.93 -20.01
CA LEU A 111 10.68 -11.53 -18.63
C LEU A 111 10.02 -12.68 -17.87
N HIS A 112 10.32 -12.77 -16.58
CA HIS A 112 9.64 -13.67 -15.67
C HIS A 112 8.32 -13.04 -15.17
N LEU A 113 7.25 -13.81 -15.17
CA LEU A 113 5.99 -13.43 -14.55
C LEU A 113 5.84 -14.14 -13.20
N ALA A 114 5.77 -13.39 -12.11
CA ALA A 114 5.57 -13.91 -10.76
C ALA A 114 4.20 -13.48 -10.23
N TYR A 115 3.45 -14.43 -9.66
CA TYR A 115 2.23 -14.12 -8.93
C TYR A 115 2.56 -13.86 -7.46
N GLN A 116 2.03 -12.77 -6.90
CA GLN A 116 2.32 -12.36 -5.52
C GLN A 116 1.91 -13.40 -4.47
N GLN A 117 0.92 -14.25 -4.76
CA GLN A 117 0.38 -15.26 -3.84
C GLN A 117 0.15 -14.69 -2.43
N TYR A 118 -0.44 -13.50 -2.36
CA TYR A 118 -0.57 -12.76 -1.11
C TYR A 118 -1.33 -13.57 -0.07
N GLN A 119 -0.69 -13.79 1.07
CA GLN A 119 -1.31 -14.37 2.26
C GLN A 119 -1.49 -13.26 3.28
N HIS A 120 -2.73 -13.00 3.67
CA HIS A 120 -3.03 -11.93 4.61
C HIS A 120 -2.47 -12.26 6.00
N PRO A 121 -1.63 -11.40 6.59
CA PRO A 121 -1.14 -11.63 7.95
C PRO A 121 -2.28 -11.44 8.95
N THR A 122 -2.28 -12.22 10.02
CA THR A 122 -3.17 -11.98 11.17
C THR A 122 -2.42 -11.19 12.23
N TYR A 123 -3.12 -10.31 12.92
CA TYR A 123 -2.56 -9.45 13.95
C TYR A 123 -3.66 -9.04 14.96
N PRO A 124 -3.29 -8.59 16.17
CA PRO A 124 -4.26 -8.10 17.13
C PRO A 124 -5.06 -6.92 16.55
N GLN A 125 -6.39 -6.93 16.68
CA GLN A 125 -7.26 -5.84 16.25
C GLN A 125 -8.08 -5.32 17.41
N LEU A 126 -8.24 -4.00 17.50
CA LEU A 126 -9.13 -3.35 18.44
C LEU A 126 -10.59 -3.75 18.15
N GLY A 127 -11.24 -4.37 19.12
CA GLY A 127 -12.65 -4.77 19.01
C GLY A 127 -13.05 -5.76 20.10
N PRO A 128 -14.35 -6.12 20.17
CA PRO A 128 -14.81 -7.23 21.00
C PRO A 128 -14.09 -8.54 20.65
N ILE A 129 -13.72 -9.34 21.66
CA ILE A 129 -12.99 -10.60 21.47
C ILE A 129 -13.77 -11.59 20.59
N ASP A 130 -15.10 -11.54 20.64
CA ASP A 130 -16.03 -12.38 19.87
C ASP A 130 -16.21 -11.95 18.41
N GLN A 131 -15.70 -10.78 18.01
CA GLN A 131 -15.75 -10.31 16.62
C GLN A 131 -14.85 -11.12 15.68
N GLY A 132 -13.78 -11.74 16.22
CA GLY A 132 -12.76 -12.39 15.43
C GLY A 132 -11.94 -11.40 14.57
N PHE A 133 -11.03 -11.95 13.77
CA PHE A 133 -10.17 -11.16 12.90
C PHE A 133 -10.88 -10.73 11.61
N VAL A 134 -10.75 -9.46 11.23
CA VAL A 134 -11.30 -8.89 10.01
C VAL A 134 -10.17 -8.63 9.01
N PRO A 135 -10.05 -9.44 7.94
CA PRO A 135 -9.04 -9.23 6.89
C PRO A 135 -9.42 -8.09 5.94
N GLY A 136 -8.44 -7.57 5.20
CA GLY A 136 -8.66 -6.62 4.10
C GLY A 136 -8.89 -5.17 4.56
N LEU A 137 -8.55 -4.85 5.81
CA LEU A 137 -8.56 -3.47 6.31
C LEU A 137 -7.34 -2.68 5.79
N SER A 138 -7.43 -1.36 5.92
CA SER A 138 -6.33 -0.45 5.59
C SER A 138 -5.08 -0.79 6.42
N ILE A 139 -3.89 -0.52 5.88
CA ILE A 139 -2.62 -0.59 6.64
C ILE A 139 -2.63 0.26 7.91
N LEU A 140 -3.49 1.29 7.95
CA LEU A 140 -3.73 2.09 9.14
C LEU A 140 -4.21 1.24 10.33
N ASP A 141 -5.00 0.20 10.09
CA ASP A 141 -5.47 -0.71 11.14
C ASP A 141 -4.30 -1.48 11.78
N ALA A 142 -3.40 -2.01 10.96
CA ALA A 142 -2.18 -2.66 11.43
C ALA A 142 -1.28 -1.69 12.19
N LEU A 143 -1.07 -0.47 11.67
CA LEU A 143 -0.27 0.57 12.33
C LEU A 143 -0.85 0.94 13.71
N MET A 144 -2.16 1.16 13.79
CA MET A 144 -2.83 1.55 15.04
C MET A 144 -2.75 0.44 16.10
N ASN A 145 -2.83 -0.82 15.69
CA ASN A 145 -2.83 -1.96 16.62
C ASN A 145 -1.44 -2.53 16.93
N CYS A 146 -0.49 -2.43 16.01
CA CYS A 146 0.84 -3.07 16.10
C CYS A 146 2.01 -2.08 16.09
N GLY A 147 1.77 -0.80 15.79
CA GLY A 147 2.81 0.19 15.58
C GLY A 147 3.57 -0.02 14.27
N PHE A 148 4.51 0.88 13.98
CA PHE A 148 5.36 0.80 12.77
C PHE A 148 6.22 -0.48 12.76
N GLU A 149 6.91 -0.76 13.87
CA GLU A 149 7.77 -1.95 13.97
C GLU A 149 6.98 -3.26 13.86
N GLY A 150 5.85 -3.36 14.57
CA GLY A 150 4.99 -4.54 14.47
C GLY A 150 4.45 -4.73 13.06
N THR A 151 3.99 -3.65 12.42
CA THR A 151 3.52 -3.68 11.03
C THR A 151 4.63 -4.10 10.06
N ARG A 152 5.87 -3.62 10.26
CA ARG A 152 7.03 -4.03 9.48
C ARG A 152 7.29 -5.54 9.57
N ARG A 153 7.23 -6.11 10.79
CA ARG A 153 7.38 -7.56 11.00
C ARG A 153 6.30 -8.39 10.30
N LEU A 154 5.06 -7.88 10.20
CA LEU A 154 4.00 -8.53 9.43
C LEU A 154 4.32 -8.60 7.93
N ILE A 155 4.97 -7.57 7.39
CA ILE A 155 5.37 -7.50 5.97
C ILE A 155 6.56 -8.43 5.68
N ASP A 156 7.54 -8.49 6.58
CA ASP A 156 8.72 -9.36 6.40
C ASP A 156 8.42 -10.86 6.58
N GLY A 157 7.18 -11.22 6.96
CA GLY A 157 6.80 -12.61 7.22
C GLY A 157 7.37 -13.16 8.54
N THR A 158 8.00 -12.32 9.36
CA THR A 158 8.54 -12.68 10.67
C THR A 158 7.48 -12.48 11.74
N VAL A 159 6.46 -13.34 11.78
CA VAL A 159 5.53 -13.39 12.92
C VAL A 159 6.18 -14.26 14.00
N THR A 160 6.71 -13.64 15.05
CA THR A 160 6.98 -14.38 16.30
C THR A 160 5.70 -14.35 17.14
N PRO A 161 5.24 -15.49 17.68
CA PRO A 161 4.09 -15.52 18.59
C PRO A 161 4.33 -14.74 19.88
#